data_AF-A0A094GB25-F1
#
_entry.id   AF-A0A094GB25-F1
#
_cell.length_a   1.000
_cell.length_b   1.000
_cell.length_c   1.000
_cell.angle_alpha   90.00
_cell.angle_beta   90.00
_cell.angle_gamma   90.00
#
_symmetry.space_group_name_H-M   'P 1'
#
loop_
_entity.id
_entity.type
_entity.pdbx_description
1 polymer ?
#
loop_
_entity_poly.entity_id
_entity_poly.type
_entity_poly.pdbx_seq_one_letter_code
_entity_poly.pdbx_strand_id
1 'polypeptide(L)'
;MAEEEFKTYNGSCHCGNFSYTLTVPEIKRGERCNCSLCHRKGYFWFNVTPEQFKADEGTGELSSYQTSEGSSRHLFCATCGAGVMAKMPDESLMAVNLNTVKGLDRKSLEVKELDGASFGEPYKTFDVPTDTIDALDLPDYKTYTGHCHCGDVKVAFKSPDLYAPTTFVVSDNCSICAIHAYVIAYPERHHYQITGIENTTAYFMGDKYADRAAAACARQNPGVLPPEAEGVSDEFEGD
;
A
#
# COMPACT_ATOMS: atom_id res chain seq x y z
N MET A 1 33.97 -4.72 -22.85
CA MET A 1 32.64 -4.74 -22.21
C MET A 1 32.88 -4.23 -20.81
N ALA A 2 32.34 -3.07 -20.43
CA ALA A 2 32.51 -2.59 -19.07
C ALA A 2 31.81 -3.57 -18.14
N GLU A 3 32.52 -4.11 -17.14
CA GLU A 3 31.86 -4.81 -16.03
C GLU A 3 30.87 -3.83 -15.40
N GLU A 4 29.59 -4.19 -15.36
CA GLU A 4 28.62 -3.41 -14.60
C GLU A 4 29.01 -3.52 -13.12
N GLU A 5 29.36 -2.40 -12.52
CA GLU A 5 29.67 -2.33 -11.10
C GLU A 5 28.39 -2.58 -10.29
N PHE A 6 28.41 -3.62 -9.46
CA PHE A 6 27.31 -3.93 -8.57
C PHE A 6 27.39 -3.05 -7.32
N LYS A 7 26.25 -2.49 -6.93
CA LYS A 7 26.05 -1.70 -5.71
C LYS A 7 25.17 -2.47 -4.74
N THR A 8 25.41 -2.25 -3.45
CA THR A 8 24.58 -2.80 -2.39
C THR A 8 23.57 -1.78 -1.90
N TYR A 9 22.29 -2.16 -1.85
CA TYR A 9 21.21 -1.36 -1.30
C TYR A 9 20.54 -2.10 -0.15
N ASN A 10 20.16 -1.36 0.89
CA ASN A 10 19.41 -1.92 2.01
C ASN A 10 17.95 -1.49 1.90
N GLY A 11 17.04 -2.37 2.30
CA GLY A 11 15.61 -2.08 2.36
C GLY A 11 14.95 -2.64 3.60
N SER A 12 13.76 -2.14 3.91
CA SER A 12 12.93 -2.69 4.96
C SER A 12 11.46 -2.34 4.77
N CYS A 13 10.57 -3.11 5.37
CA CYS A 13 9.21 -2.66 5.58
C CYS A 13 9.18 -1.44 6.52
N HIS A 14 8.01 -0.80 6.64
CA HIS A 14 7.87 0.41 7.45
C HIS A 14 8.21 0.19 8.94
N CYS A 15 7.71 -0.88 9.56
CA CYS A 15 7.96 -1.16 10.97
C CYS A 15 9.34 -1.77 11.27
N GLY A 16 10.14 -2.09 10.24
CA GLY A 16 11.45 -2.72 10.40
C GLY A 16 11.43 -4.23 10.71
N ASN A 17 10.26 -4.85 10.90
CA ASN A 17 10.15 -6.29 11.15
C ASN A 17 10.67 -7.14 9.96
N PHE A 18 10.64 -6.58 8.75
CA PHE A 18 11.26 -7.17 7.58
C PHE A 18 12.38 -6.30 7.04
N SER A 19 13.58 -6.86 6.84
CA SER A 19 14.69 -6.17 6.17
C SER A 19 15.45 -7.08 5.20
N TYR A 20 16.10 -6.45 4.23
CA TYR A 20 16.80 -7.14 3.15
C TYR A 20 17.92 -6.29 2.56
N THR A 21 18.80 -6.99 1.85
CA THR A 21 19.91 -6.45 1.08
C THR A 21 19.74 -6.80 -0.41
N LEU A 22 19.97 -5.84 -1.30
CA LEU A 22 20.07 -6.04 -2.75
C LEU A 22 21.50 -5.83 -3.21
N THR A 23 21.97 -6.67 -4.12
CA THR A 23 23.24 -6.49 -4.83
C THR A 23 22.97 -6.48 -6.32
N VAL A 24 22.90 -5.28 -6.90
CA VAL A 24 22.46 -5.03 -8.28
C VAL A 24 23.24 -3.88 -8.91
N PRO A 25 23.27 -3.72 -10.24
CA PRO A 25 23.77 -2.50 -10.86
C PRO A 25 23.06 -1.24 -10.33
N GLU A 26 23.59 -0.07 -10.65
CA GLU A 26 22.96 1.19 -10.26
C GLU A 26 21.47 1.26 -10.66
N ILE A 27 20.59 1.48 -9.68
CA ILE A 27 19.16 1.60 -9.91
C ILE A 27 18.89 2.96 -10.55
N LYS A 28 18.61 2.95 -11.86
CA LYS A 28 18.31 4.17 -12.65
C LYS A 28 16.85 4.30 -13.03
N ARG A 29 16.09 3.21 -12.89
CA ARG A 29 14.70 3.11 -13.33
C ARG A 29 13.90 2.20 -12.41
N GLY A 30 12.58 2.38 -12.42
CA GLY A 30 11.63 1.41 -11.88
C GLY A 30 10.40 1.31 -12.79
N GLU A 31 9.56 0.32 -12.51
CA GLU A 31 8.37 0.01 -13.30
C GLU A 31 7.10 0.30 -12.50
N ARG A 32 6.15 1.02 -13.10
CA ARG A 32 4.80 1.22 -12.56
C ARG A 32 3.81 0.42 -13.38
N CYS A 33 3.00 -0.37 -12.69
CA CYS A 33 2.04 -1.27 -13.33
C CYS A 33 0.61 -0.78 -13.06
N ASN A 34 -0.19 -0.67 -14.11
CA ASN A 34 -1.58 -0.22 -14.04
C ASN A 34 -2.59 -1.36 -13.75
N CYS A 35 -2.13 -2.58 -13.43
CA CYS A 35 -3.06 -3.66 -13.09
C CYS A 35 -3.84 -3.35 -11.80
N SER A 36 -4.97 -4.05 -11.62
CA SER A 36 -5.94 -3.81 -10.54
C SER A 36 -5.34 -3.76 -9.13
N LEU A 37 -4.31 -4.57 -8.85
CA LEU A 37 -3.61 -4.59 -7.57
C LEU A 37 -2.48 -3.57 -7.49
N CYS A 38 -1.61 -3.51 -8.51
CA CYS A 38 -0.42 -2.65 -8.49
C CYS A 38 -0.78 -1.17 -8.43
N HIS A 39 -1.81 -0.77 -9.20
CA HIS A 39 -2.28 0.61 -9.20
C HIS A 39 -2.79 1.04 -7.81
N ARG A 40 -3.58 0.18 -7.14
CA ARG A 40 -4.09 0.46 -5.78
C ARG A 40 -3.01 0.51 -4.72
N LYS A 41 -1.96 -0.30 -4.87
CA LYS A 41 -0.85 -0.40 -3.92
C LYS A 41 0.25 0.63 -4.18
N GLY A 42 0.19 1.34 -5.30
CA GLY A 42 1.20 2.32 -5.70
C GLY A 42 2.61 1.72 -5.78
N TYR A 43 2.72 0.44 -6.17
CA TYR A 43 4.01 -0.24 -6.25
C TYR A 43 4.92 0.41 -7.30
N PHE A 44 6.21 0.49 -6.96
CA PHE A 44 7.24 0.93 -7.88
C PHE A 44 8.30 -0.17 -7.98
N TRP A 45 8.22 -0.99 -9.02
CA TRP A 45 8.93 -2.26 -9.09
C TRP A 45 10.33 -2.14 -9.66
N PHE A 46 11.22 -3.02 -9.19
CA PHE A 46 12.52 -3.27 -9.78
C PHE A 46 12.77 -4.78 -9.84
N ASN A 47 12.96 -5.31 -11.04
CA ASN A 47 13.13 -6.74 -11.25
C ASN A 47 14.54 -7.19 -10.84
N VAL A 48 14.62 -8.30 -10.10
CA VAL A 48 15.85 -8.91 -9.60
C VAL A 48 15.76 -10.44 -9.69
N THR A 49 16.91 -11.09 -9.81
CA THR A 49 16.98 -12.56 -9.64
C THR A 49 17.05 -12.92 -8.15
N PRO A 50 16.74 -14.18 -7.78
CA PRO A 50 16.85 -14.62 -6.39
C PRO A 50 18.23 -14.40 -5.77
N GLU A 51 19.31 -14.51 -6.54
CA GLU A 51 20.69 -14.34 -6.05
C GLU A 51 21.03 -12.87 -5.75
N GLN A 52 20.32 -11.93 -6.35
CA GLN A 52 20.50 -10.49 -6.13
C GLN A 52 19.77 -9.98 -4.89
N PHE A 53 18.90 -10.81 -4.29
CA PHE A 53 18.10 -10.49 -3.12
C PHE A 53 18.50 -11.36 -1.94
N LYS A 54 18.78 -10.74 -0.79
CA LYS A 54 19.04 -11.46 0.46
C LYS A 54 18.16 -10.89 1.57
N ALA A 55 17.29 -11.71 2.15
CA ALA A 55 16.63 -11.38 3.40
C ALA A 55 17.67 -11.39 4.54
N ASP A 56 17.59 -10.42 5.45
CA ASP A 56 18.54 -10.33 6.56
C ASP A 56 18.24 -11.41 7.62
N GLU A 57 19.26 -11.83 8.36
CA GLU A 57 19.08 -12.85 9.41
C GLU A 57 18.19 -12.33 10.54
N GLY A 58 17.28 -13.19 11.02
CA GLY A 58 16.36 -12.84 12.11
C GLY A 58 15.19 -11.94 11.72
N THR A 59 15.06 -11.61 10.43
CA THR A 59 13.90 -10.90 9.90
C THR A 59 12.62 -11.74 10.04
N GLY A 60 11.48 -11.07 10.25
CA GLY A 60 10.17 -11.75 10.28
C GLY A 60 9.73 -12.28 8.92
N GLU A 61 8.61 -12.98 8.86
CA GLU A 61 8.05 -13.47 7.61
C GLU A 61 7.14 -12.42 6.92
N LEU A 62 6.99 -12.55 5.61
CA LEU A 62 6.06 -11.77 4.81
C LEU A 62 4.79 -12.59 4.55
N SER A 63 3.64 -11.93 4.70
CA SER A 63 2.36 -12.43 4.21
C SER A 63 2.32 -12.33 2.69
N SER A 64 1.46 -13.13 2.05
CA SER A 64 1.29 -13.12 0.60
C SER A 64 -0.15 -12.88 0.16
N TYR A 65 -0.31 -12.26 -1.01
CA TYR A 65 -1.60 -12.08 -1.68
C TYR A 65 -1.46 -12.38 -3.18
N GLN A 66 -2.41 -13.12 -3.73
CA GLN A 66 -2.54 -13.43 -5.15
C GLN A 66 -3.91 -12.98 -5.65
N THR A 67 -3.97 -12.46 -6.86
CA THR A 67 -5.23 -12.01 -7.47
C THR A 67 -6.01 -13.16 -8.11
N SER A 68 -5.29 -14.15 -8.61
CA SER A 68 -5.80 -15.38 -9.23
C SER A 68 -4.76 -16.49 -9.20
N GLU A 69 -5.18 -17.73 -9.44
CA GLU A 69 -4.28 -18.86 -9.56
C GLU A 69 -3.28 -18.63 -10.71
N GLY A 70 -2.01 -18.95 -10.49
CA GLY A 70 -0.95 -18.70 -11.48
C GLY A 70 -0.55 -17.22 -11.63
N SER A 71 -1.05 -16.30 -10.80
CA SER A 71 -0.56 -14.91 -10.73
C SER A 71 0.64 -14.76 -9.80
N SER A 72 1.38 -13.66 -9.97
CA SER A 72 2.50 -13.31 -9.09
C SER A 72 2.04 -13.18 -7.63
N ARG A 73 2.84 -13.72 -6.70
CA ARG A 73 2.61 -13.57 -5.26
C ARG A 73 3.15 -12.23 -4.79
N HIS A 74 2.29 -11.34 -4.34
CA HIS A 74 2.69 -10.07 -3.71
C HIS A 74 2.94 -10.30 -2.23
N LEU A 75 4.17 -10.04 -1.79
CA LEU A 75 4.64 -10.27 -0.42
C LEU A 75 4.73 -8.95 0.34
N PHE A 76 4.11 -8.90 1.52
CA PHE A 76 3.99 -7.71 2.35
C PHE A 76 4.17 -8.03 3.83
N CYS A 77 4.59 -7.04 4.61
CA CYS A 77 4.76 -7.20 6.05
C CYS A 77 3.39 -7.39 6.71
N ALA A 78 3.20 -8.48 7.46
CA ALA A 78 1.96 -8.75 8.20
C ALA A 78 1.62 -7.62 9.18
N THR A 79 2.63 -7.01 9.83
CA THR A 79 2.43 -5.98 10.84
C THR A 79 2.04 -4.61 10.26
N CYS A 80 2.84 -4.06 9.35
CA CYS A 80 2.61 -2.71 8.81
C CYS A 80 1.94 -2.71 7.44
N GLY A 81 1.74 -3.85 6.78
CA GLY A 81 1.11 -3.94 5.45
C GLY A 81 1.97 -3.45 4.28
N ALA A 82 3.20 -2.99 4.52
CA ALA A 82 4.11 -2.54 3.47
C ALA A 82 4.43 -3.69 2.51
N GLY A 83 4.11 -3.53 1.23
CA GLY A 83 4.48 -4.50 0.19
C GLY A 83 5.96 -4.37 -0.17
N VAL A 84 6.69 -5.46 -0.02
CA VAL A 84 8.16 -5.49 -0.12
C VAL A 84 8.59 -6.01 -1.48
N MET A 85 7.97 -7.09 -1.95
CA MET A 85 8.36 -7.75 -3.18
C MET A 85 7.18 -8.48 -3.81
N ALA A 86 7.33 -8.90 -5.07
CA ALA A 86 6.50 -9.90 -5.70
C ALA A 86 7.37 -11.02 -6.27
N LYS A 87 6.85 -12.24 -6.28
CA LYS A 87 7.48 -13.41 -6.91
C LYS A 87 6.63 -13.90 -8.06
N MET A 88 7.26 -14.22 -9.19
CA MET A 88 6.59 -14.95 -10.27
C MET A 88 6.15 -16.35 -9.80
N PRO A 89 5.13 -16.96 -10.42
CA PRO A 89 4.65 -18.29 -10.04
C PRO A 89 5.73 -19.37 -10.07
N ASP A 90 6.64 -19.30 -11.05
CA ASP A 90 7.76 -20.23 -11.23
C ASP A 90 9.00 -19.88 -10.39
N GLU A 91 8.93 -18.81 -9.57
CA GLU A 91 10.02 -18.25 -8.77
C GLU A 91 11.30 -17.87 -9.54
N SER A 92 11.24 -17.82 -10.88
CA SER A 92 12.41 -17.48 -11.71
C SER A 92 12.82 -16.01 -11.61
N LEU A 93 11.85 -15.15 -11.28
CA LEU A 93 12.04 -13.70 -11.19
C LEU A 93 11.30 -13.14 -9.99
N MET A 94 11.90 -12.11 -9.40
CA MET A 94 11.34 -11.34 -8.31
C MET A 94 11.29 -9.86 -8.69
N ALA A 95 10.33 -9.13 -8.14
CA ALA A 95 10.27 -7.68 -8.24
C ALA A 95 10.29 -7.09 -6.84
N VAL A 96 11.19 -6.14 -6.57
CA VAL A 96 11.30 -5.46 -5.28
C VAL A 96 10.62 -4.10 -5.37
N ASN A 97 9.87 -3.73 -4.35
CA ASN A 97 9.26 -2.40 -4.26
C ASN A 97 10.33 -1.38 -3.90
N LEU A 98 10.66 -0.48 -4.82
CA LEU A 98 11.64 0.59 -4.61
C LEU A 98 11.22 1.56 -3.49
N ASN A 99 9.94 1.61 -3.13
CA ASN A 99 9.48 2.39 -1.98
C ASN A 99 10.01 1.87 -0.64
N THR A 100 10.44 0.60 -0.55
CA THR A 100 11.05 0.02 0.66
C THR A 100 12.58 0.10 0.68
N VAL A 101 13.22 0.64 -0.36
CA VAL A 101 14.68 0.81 -0.42
C VAL A 101 15.09 2.09 0.31
N LYS A 102 16.00 1.96 1.27
CA LYS A 102 16.47 3.06 2.12
C LYS A 102 17.36 4.01 1.33
N GLY A 103 17.13 5.32 1.50
CA GLY A 103 17.99 6.37 0.92
C GLY A 103 17.90 6.52 -0.61
N LEU A 104 16.99 5.80 -1.27
CA LEU A 104 16.82 5.90 -2.72
C LEU A 104 16.05 7.18 -3.09
N ASP A 105 16.67 8.03 -3.92
CA ASP A 105 15.96 9.15 -4.56
C ASP A 105 15.06 8.62 -5.67
N ARG A 106 13.85 8.22 -5.28
CA ARG A 106 12.85 7.66 -6.20
C ARG A 106 12.33 8.68 -7.21
N LYS A 107 12.45 9.98 -6.92
CA LYS A 107 11.94 11.05 -7.80
C LYS A 107 12.85 11.26 -9.01
N SER A 108 14.15 10.95 -8.88
CA SER A 108 15.11 11.07 -9.98
C SER A 108 15.15 9.84 -10.89
N LEU A 109 14.44 8.76 -10.56
CA LEU A 109 14.44 7.53 -11.36
C LEU A 109 13.56 7.66 -12.60
N GLU A 110 14.00 7.06 -13.70
CA GLU A 110 13.15 6.86 -14.86
C GLU A 110 11.97 5.94 -14.51
N VAL A 111 10.77 6.33 -14.91
CA VAL A 111 9.56 5.52 -14.71
C VAL A 111 9.20 4.85 -16.02
N LYS A 112 9.23 3.52 -16.04
CA LYS A 112 8.69 2.72 -17.13
C LYS A 112 7.28 2.28 -16.79
N GLU A 113 6.33 2.67 -17.63
CA GLU A 113 4.95 2.22 -17.50
C GLU A 113 4.81 0.80 -18.06
N LEU A 114 4.12 -0.05 -17.31
CA LEU A 114 3.78 -1.42 -17.68
C LEU A 114 2.26 -1.54 -17.76
N ASP A 115 1.76 -1.93 -18.93
CA ASP A 115 0.34 -2.18 -19.14
C ASP A 115 -0.09 -3.55 -18.59
N GLY A 116 0.01 -3.72 -17.28
CA GLY A 116 -0.46 -4.91 -16.59
C GLY A 116 -1.97 -5.08 -16.57
N ALA A 117 -2.75 -4.08 -16.96
CA ALA A 117 -4.18 -4.23 -17.19
C ALA A 117 -4.47 -5.12 -18.42
N SER A 118 -3.55 -5.24 -19.37
CA SER A 118 -3.71 -6.07 -20.57
C SER A 118 -3.53 -7.58 -20.34
N PHE A 119 -2.83 -7.98 -19.27
CA PHE A 119 -2.52 -9.39 -18.96
C PHE A 119 -2.78 -9.81 -17.52
N GLY A 120 -3.01 -8.85 -16.61
CA GLY A 120 -3.39 -9.11 -15.23
C GLY A 120 -4.90 -9.20 -15.05
N GLU A 121 -5.34 -9.42 -13.81
CA GLU A 121 -6.76 -9.41 -13.48
C GLU A 121 -7.36 -8.02 -13.72
N PRO A 122 -8.49 -7.93 -14.45
CA PRO A 122 -9.16 -6.66 -14.68
C PRO A 122 -9.62 -6.04 -13.36
N TYR A 123 -9.75 -4.72 -13.34
CA TYR A 123 -10.25 -4.00 -12.18
C TYR A 123 -11.67 -4.43 -11.85
N LYS A 124 -11.86 -5.04 -10.67
CA LYS A 124 -13.18 -5.36 -10.14
C LYS A 124 -13.78 -4.13 -9.48
N THR A 125 -15.02 -3.81 -9.84
CA THR A 125 -15.86 -2.84 -9.13
C THR A 125 -16.78 -3.60 -8.19
N PHE A 126 -17.15 -2.96 -7.08
CA PHE A 126 -18.13 -3.48 -6.14
C PHE A 126 -19.15 -2.38 -5.87
N ASP A 127 -20.40 -2.77 -5.64
CA ASP A 127 -21.42 -1.83 -5.19
C ASP A 127 -21.04 -1.34 -3.79
N VAL A 128 -20.92 -0.02 -3.67
CA VAL A 128 -20.59 0.66 -2.42
C VAL A 128 -21.86 1.31 -1.91
N PRO A 129 -22.33 0.98 -0.70
CA PRO A 129 -23.44 1.70 -0.09
C PRO A 129 -23.11 3.19 0.01
N THR A 130 -24.06 4.05 -0.35
CA THR A 130 -23.88 5.52 -0.25
C THR A 130 -25.04 6.22 0.46
N ASP A 131 -26.10 5.51 0.85
CA ASP A 131 -27.35 6.11 1.33
C ASP A 131 -27.15 7.14 2.46
N THR A 132 -26.30 6.82 3.44
CA THR A 132 -26.01 7.73 4.57
C THR A 132 -25.20 8.95 4.16
N ILE A 133 -24.33 8.80 3.17
CA ILE A 133 -23.45 9.85 2.65
C ILE A 133 -24.22 10.77 1.72
N ASP A 134 -25.07 10.20 0.87
CA ASP A 134 -25.91 10.96 -0.05
C ASP A 134 -27.03 11.72 0.67
N ALA A 135 -27.44 11.26 1.87
CA ALA A 135 -28.38 11.97 2.73
C ALA A 135 -27.81 13.24 3.40
N LEU A 136 -26.49 13.46 3.36
CA LEU A 136 -25.86 14.67 3.91
C LEU A 136 -26.14 15.89 3.01
N ASP A 137 -26.71 16.94 3.60
CA ASP A 137 -26.99 18.22 2.92
C ASP A 137 -25.72 19.07 2.77
N LEU A 138 -24.90 18.68 1.79
CA LEU A 138 -23.63 19.33 1.45
C LEU A 138 -23.62 19.62 -0.06
N PRO A 139 -24.23 20.72 -0.51
CA PRO A 139 -24.47 20.99 -1.93
C PRO A 139 -23.20 21.22 -2.75
N ASP A 140 -22.12 21.68 -2.11
CA ASP A 140 -20.81 21.92 -2.76
C ASP A 140 -19.88 20.69 -2.75
N TYR A 141 -20.36 19.55 -2.22
CA TYR A 141 -19.57 18.34 -2.04
C TYR A 141 -19.99 17.25 -3.04
N LYS A 142 -18.99 16.53 -3.55
CA LYS A 142 -19.17 15.35 -4.40
C LYS A 142 -19.07 14.08 -3.56
N THR A 143 -19.89 13.07 -3.89
CA THR A 143 -19.77 11.72 -3.31
C THR A 143 -18.70 10.94 -4.07
N TYR A 144 -17.78 10.34 -3.33
CA TYR A 144 -16.72 9.48 -3.83
C TYR A 144 -16.85 8.10 -3.18
N THR A 145 -16.52 7.06 -3.95
CA THR A 145 -16.55 5.67 -3.48
C THR A 145 -15.22 4.99 -3.72
N GLY A 146 -14.92 4.00 -2.88
CA GLY A 146 -13.72 3.20 -2.95
C GLY A 146 -13.91 1.87 -2.26
N HIS A 147 -12.99 0.95 -2.49
CA HIS A 147 -13.00 -0.36 -1.85
C HIS A 147 -11.60 -0.98 -1.86
N CYS A 148 -11.37 -1.93 -0.96
CA CYS A 148 -10.18 -2.76 -0.99
C CYS A 148 -10.21 -3.73 -2.18
N HIS A 149 -9.06 -4.34 -2.51
CA HIS A 149 -8.95 -5.18 -3.71
C HIS A 149 -9.94 -6.37 -3.70
N CYS A 150 -10.19 -7.00 -2.55
CA CYS A 150 -11.14 -8.11 -2.43
C CYS A 150 -12.61 -7.69 -2.32
N GLY A 151 -12.91 -6.43 -2.00
CA GLY A 151 -14.28 -5.92 -1.84
C GLY A 151 -14.87 -6.05 -0.43
N ASP A 152 -14.16 -6.67 0.50
CA ASP A 152 -14.60 -6.86 1.90
C ASP A 152 -14.72 -5.55 2.68
N VAL A 153 -13.98 -4.53 2.27
CA VAL A 153 -13.97 -3.20 2.87
C VAL A 153 -14.31 -2.18 1.78
N LYS A 154 -15.31 -1.34 2.04
CA LYS A 154 -15.79 -0.31 1.13
C LYS A 154 -15.86 1.02 1.86
N VAL A 155 -15.61 2.11 1.13
CA VAL A 155 -15.68 3.46 1.66
C VAL A 155 -16.54 4.31 0.74
N ALA A 156 -17.45 5.08 1.32
CA ALA A 156 -18.10 6.19 0.65
C ALA A 156 -17.83 7.44 1.48
N PHE A 157 -17.54 8.55 0.81
CA PHE A 157 -17.31 9.82 1.48
C PHE A 157 -17.70 11.02 0.63
N LYS A 158 -17.99 12.14 1.27
CA LYS A 158 -18.18 13.44 0.63
C LYS A 158 -16.93 14.29 0.83
N SER A 159 -16.55 15.00 -0.23
CA SER A 159 -15.48 16.00 -0.20
C SER A 159 -15.82 17.11 -1.19
N PRO A 160 -15.27 18.34 -1.03
CA PRO A 160 -15.17 19.25 -2.16
C PRO A 160 -14.48 18.54 -3.33
N ASP A 161 -14.62 19.07 -4.54
CA ASP A 161 -14.07 18.40 -5.72
C ASP A 161 -12.58 18.07 -5.55
N LEU A 162 -12.22 16.79 -5.48
CA LEU A 162 -10.84 16.33 -5.26
C LEU A 162 -9.87 16.78 -6.36
N TYR A 163 -10.40 17.20 -7.51
CA TYR A 163 -9.61 17.75 -8.62
C TYR A 163 -9.52 19.28 -8.60
N ALA A 164 -10.27 19.95 -7.73
CA ALA A 164 -10.15 21.39 -7.57
C ALA A 164 -8.82 21.73 -6.87
N PRO A 165 -8.12 22.80 -7.32
CA PRO A 165 -6.83 23.19 -6.73
C PRO A 165 -6.94 23.65 -5.27
N THR A 166 -8.15 23.93 -4.80
CA THR A 166 -8.46 24.33 -3.42
C THR A 166 -8.64 23.14 -2.48
N THR A 167 -8.83 21.92 -2.99
CA THR A 167 -9.09 20.74 -2.18
C THR A 167 -7.78 20.11 -1.74
N PHE A 168 -7.63 19.88 -0.44
CA PHE A 168 -6.41 19.35 0.14
C PHE A 168 -6.29 17.84 -0.10
N VAL A 169 -5.62 17.47 -1.19
CA VAL A 169 -5.23 16.08 -1.51
C VAL A 169 -3.71 15.99 -1.49
N VAL A 170 -3.16 15.13 -0.64
CA VAL A 170 -1.73 15.14 -0.31
C VAL A 170 -1.09 13.77 -0.50
N SER A 171 0.12 13.77 -1.07
CA SER A 171 1.07 12.67 -0.91
C SER A 171 2.16 13.14 0.03
N ASP A 172 2.18 12.59 1.25
CA ASP A 172 3.08 13.01 2.32
C ASP A 172 4.41 12.25 2.24
N ASN A 173 5.49 12.88 2.70
CA ASN A 173 6.85 12.32 2.71
C ASN A 173 7.15 11.48 3.95
N CYS A 174 6.18 11.34 4.86
CA CYS A 174 6.25 10.46 6.01
C CYS A 174 6.62 9.03 5.61
N SER A 175 7.37 8.30 6.45
CA SER A 175 7.92 7.00 6.05
C SER A 175 6.85 5.96 5.71
N ILE A 176 5.71 5.93 6.42
CA ILE A 176 4.58 5.04 6.08
C ILE A 176 3.92 5.48 4.77
N CYS A 177 3.66 6.77 4.61
CA CYS A 177 3.04 7.37 3.43
C CYS A 177 3.85 7.08 2.17
N ALA A 178 5.17 7.27 2.25
CA ALA A 178 6.09 7.08 1.14
C ALA A 178 6.31 5.60 0.80
N ILE A 179 6.23 4.69 1.78
CA ILE A 179 6.36 3.24 1.55
C ILE A 179 5.08 2.68 0.90
N HIS A 180 3.92 3.10 1.40
CA HIS A 180 2.61 2.67 0.91
C HIS A 180 2.10 3.46 -0.30
N ALA A 181 2.81 4.52 -0.70
CA ALA A 181 2.44 5.43 -1.78
C ALA A 181 1.04 6.03 -1.62
N TYR A 182 0.73 6.52 -0.41
CA TYR A 182 -0.58 7.12 -0.12
C TYR A 182 -0.80 8.43 -0.88
N VAL A 183 -2.05 8.57 -1.36
CA VAL A 183 -2.67 9.80 -1.82
C VAL A 183 -3.90 9.99 -0.94
N ILE A 184 -3.87 11.02 -0.10
CA ILE A 184 -4.75 11.16 1.06
C ILE A 184 -5.70 12.34 0.82
N ALA A 185 -6.99 12.09 1.01
CA ALA A 185 -8.01 13.11 1.19
C ALA A 185 -8.47 13.08 2.65
N TYR A 186 -8.86 14.25 3.18
CA TYR A 186 -9.28 14.42 4.58
C TYR A 186 -10.75 14.84 4.63
N PRO A 187 -11.71 13.90 4.44
CA PRO A 187 -13.11 14.21 4.69
C PRO A 187 -13.34 14.49 6.17
N GLU A 188 -14.34 15.31 6.50
CA GLU A 188 -14.75 15.47 7.89
C GLU A 188 -15.29 14.16 8.45
N ARG A 189 -15.29 14.05 9.78
CA ARG A 189 -15.61 12.82 10.49
C ARG A 189 -16.99 12.24 10.16
N HIS A 190 -17.96 13.11 9.91
CA HIS A 190 -19.33 12.72 9.58
C HIS A 190 -19.56 12.59 8.06
N HIS A 191 -18.54 12.89 7.25
CA HIS A 191 -18.61 12.88 5.78
C HIS A 191 -18.09 11.58 5.18
N TYR A 192 -17.84 10.53 5.97
CA TYR A 192 -17.45 9.23 5.44
C TYR A 192 -18.13 8.08 6.19
N GLN A 193 -18.25 6.96 5.48
CA GLN A 193 -18.65 5.69 6.05
C GLN A 193 -17.74 4.58 5.54
N ILE A 194 -17.51 3.58 6.38
CA ILE A 194 -16.76 2.38 6.02
C ILE A 194 -17.67 1.18 6.23
N THR A 195 -17.94 0.44 5.17
CA THR A 195 -18.60 -0.87 5.23
C THR A 195 -17.55 -1.96 5.35
N GLY A 196 -17.75 -2.92 6.25
CA GLY A 196 -16.79 -4.00 6.47
C GLY A 196 -15.59 -3.59 7.32
N ILE A 197 -15.78 -2.62 8.23
CA ILE A 197 -14.71 -2.09 9.09
C ILE A 197 -14.10 -3.17 9.99
N GLU A 198 -14.90 -4.16 10.37
CA GLU A 198 -14.51 -5.35 11.11
C GLU A 198 -13.53 -6.26 10.33
N ASN A 199 -13.49 -6.13 9.00
CA ASN A 199 -12.56 -6.84 8.12
C ASN A 199 -11.24 -6.08 7.94
N THR A 200 -10.92 -5.13 8.82
CA THR A 200 -9.68 -4.34 8.79
C THR A 200 -8.77 -4.66 9.96
N THR A 201 -7.46 -4.50 9.74
CA THR A 201 -6.44 -4.51 10.79
C THR A 201 -5.86 -3.10 10.92
N ALA A 202 -5.98 -2.51 12.11
CA ALA A 202 -5.34 -1.24 12.44
C ALA A 202 -3.84 -1.42 12.68
N TYR A 203 -3.06 -0.41 12.35
CA TYR A 203 -1.65 -0.33 12.69
C TYR A 203 -1.38 0.94 13.49
N PHE A 204 -0.53 0.81 14.49
CA PHE A 204 -0.17 1.86 15.41
C PHE A 204 1.35 2.01 15.46
N MET A 205 1.81 3.26 15.53
CA MET A 205 3.21 3.61 15.75
C MET A 205 3.36 4.05 17.21
N GLY A 206 3.62 3.08 18.10
CA GLY A 206 3.42 3.27 19.53
C GLY A 206 1.92 3.41 19.82
N ASP A 207 1.53 4.46 20.54
CA ASP A 207 0.12 4.73 20.87
C ASP A 207 -0.62 5.53 19.79
N LYS A 208 0.08 5.94 18.72
CA LYS A 208 -0.50 6.76 17.65
C LYS A 208 -1.09 5.88 16.56
N TYR A 209 -2.36 6.06 16.26
CA TYR A 209 -3.00 5.48 15.09
C TYR A 209 -2.26 5.91 13.81
N ALA A 210 -1.88 4.95 12.98
CA ALA A 210 -1.24 5.21 11.71
C ALA A 210 -2.24 5.07 10.56
N ASP A 211 -2.78 3.87 10.38
CA ASP A 211 -3.74 3.55 9.33
C ASP A 211 -4.49 2.25 9.64
N ARG A 212 -5.37 1.85 8.72
CA ARG A 212 -5.99 0.53 8.69
C ARG A 212 -5.98 -0.04 7.28
N ALA A 213 -5.91 -1.36 7.18
CA ALA A 213 -5.93 -2.03 5.90
C ALA A 213 -6.81 -3.28 5.97
N ALA A 214 -7.40 -3.65 4.83
CA ALA A 214 -8.22 -4.86 4.74
C ALA A 214 -7.39 -6.11 5.08
N ALA A 215 -7.95 -6.95 5.94
CA ALA A 215 -7.27 -8.11 6.51
C ALA A 215 -6.85 -9.13 5.43
N ALA A 216 -7.74 -9.37 4.47
CA ALA A 216 -7.56 -10.38 3.44
C ALA A 216 -6.54 -9.97 2.36
N CYS A 217 -6.56 -8.71 1.89
CA CYS A 217 -5.79 -8.29 0.71
C CYS A 217 -4.68 -7.27 0.99
N ALA A 218 -4.46 -6.85 2.25
CA ALA A 218 -3.51 -5.79 2.53
C ALA A 218 -2.70 -5.90 3.82
N ARG A 219 -3.24 -6.43 4.91
CA ARG A 219 -2.51 -6.60 6.17
C ARG A 219 -3.11 -7.73 6.99
N GLN A 220 -2.36 -8.79 7.23
CA GLN A 220 -2.82 -9.89 8.08
C GLN A 220 -2.34 -9.65 9.51
N ASN A 221 -3.25 -9.62 10.48
CA ASN A 221 -2.88 -9.41 11.88
C ASN A 221 -2.10 -10.64 12.41
N PRO A 222 -0.84 -10.51 12.86
CA PRO A 222 -0.09 -11.63 13.44
C PRO A 222 -0.54 -11.99 14.87
N GLY A 223 -1.63 -11.40 15.39
CA GLY A 223 -2.19 -11.76 16.70
C GLY A 223 -1.63 -10.96 17.88
N VAL A 224 -0.99 -9.81 17.62
CA VAL A 224 -0.69 -8.84 18.69
C VAL A 224 -1.92 -7.96 18.86
N LEU A 225 -2.83 -8.39 19.74
CA LEU A 225 -3.87 -7.50 20.26
C LEU A 225 -3.17 -6.31 20.93
N PRO A 226 -3.63 -5.06 20.71
CA PRO A 226 -3.20 -3.96 21.56
C PRO A 226 -3.50 -4.31 23.04
N PRO A 227 -2.72 -3.81 24.02
CA PRO A 227 -3.15 -3.87 25.42
C PRO A 227 -4.57 -3.31 25.49
N GLU A 228 -5.44 -3.99 26.22
CA GLU A 228 -6.88 -3.74 26.29
C GLU A 228 -7.18 -2.24 26.24
N ALA A 229 -7.68 -1.78 25.08
CA ALA A 229 -8.14 -0.42 24.91
C ALA A 229 -9.50 -0.29 25.60
N GLU A 230 -9.51 -0.38 26.92
CA GLU A 230 -10.60 0.17 27.72
C GLU A 230 -10.56 1.69 27.52
N GLY A 231 -11.48 2.21 26.70
CA GLY A 231 -11.76 3.65 26.65
C GLY A 231 -11.07 4.46 25.55
N VAL A 232 -10.74 3.88 24.39
CA VAL A 232 -10.63 4.75 23.19
C VAL A 232 -12.06 5.10 22.78
N SER A 233 -12.60 6.16 23.41
CA SER A 233 -13.72 6.85 22.83
C SER A 233 -13.31 7.25 21.42
N ASP A 234 -14.26 7.10 20.53
CA ASP A 234 -14.27 7.68 19.20
C ASP A 234 -14.28 9.23 19.40
N GLU A 235 -13.24 9.83 19.99
CA GLU A 235 -13.07 11.26 20.22
C GLU A 235 -11.67 11.62 19.76
N PHE A 236 -11.60 12.02 18.50
CA PHE A 236 -10.49 12.79 17.97
C PHE A 236 -10.68 14.22 18.48
N GLU A 237 -10.20 14.52 19.69
CA GLU A 237 -9.96 15.91 20.10
C GLU A 237 -8.58 16.32 19.58
N GLY A 238 -8.57 17.20 18.59
CA GLY A 238 -7.39 17.85 18.08
C GLY A 238 -7.76 19.26 17.63
N ASP A 239 -7.20 20.25 18.33
CA ASP A 239 -7.22 21.69 18.04
C ASP A 239 -6.86 22.04 16.58
#